data_AF-A0A0L0VYM5-F1
#
_entry.id   AF-A0A0L0VYM5-F1
#
_cell.length_a   1.000
_cell.length_b   1.000
_cell.length_c   1.000
_cell.angle_alpha   90.00
_cell.angle_beta   90.00
_cell.angle_gamma   90.00
#
_symmetry.space_group_name_H-M   'P 1'
#
loop_
_entity.id
_entity.type
_entity.pdbx_description
1 polymer ?
#
loop_
_entity_poly.entity_id
_entity_poly.type
_entity_poly.pdbx_seq_one_letter_code
_entity_poly.pdbx_strand_id
1 'polypeptide(L)'
;MLLIFAIIALVAFPSGLLASSVQVCKSYYIPSITLKPGYIYCQTAEQKNFQCPSNSCGDGKSHYFVNCAKRIGDQKFGPPKMTVYYMKFTAVDDAGYLDATDYYGGSFRCPTDSGHPHNQIRPQCTSCDPRIG
;
A
#
# COMPACT_ATOMS: atom_id res chain seq x y z
N MET A 1 -26.21 -47.07 11.27
CA MET A 1 -25.57 -45.88 11.87
C MET A 1 -24.48 -45.35 10.93
N LEU A 2 -24.89 -44.75 9.81
CA LEU A 2 -23.98 -44.24 8.76
C LEU A 2 -24.59 -42.97 8.12
N LEU A 3 -25.30 -42.18 8.93
CA LEU A 3 -26.15 -41.09 8.47
C LEU A 3 -25.96 -39.78 9.26
N ILE A 4 -24.88 -39.67 10.04
CA ILE A 4 -24.62 -38.51 10.91
C ILE A 4 -23.36 -37.73 10.49
N PHE A 5 -22.45 -38.32 9.69
CA PHE A 5 -21.21 -37.63 9.29
C PHE A 5 -21.28 -36.82 7.99
N ALA A 6 -22.43 -36.76 7.32
CA ALA A 6 -22.58 -36.05 6.04
C ALA A 6 -23.13 -34.60 6.16
N ILE A 7 -23.35 -34.08 7.38
CA ILE A 7 -24.02 -32.79 7.61
C ILE A 7 -23.04 -31.70 8.12
N ILE A 8 -21.73 -31.96 8.21
CA ILE A 8 -20.71 -30.93 8.53
C ILE A 8 -20.05 -30.38 7.25
N ALA A 9 -20.74 -30.46 6.11
CA ALA A 9 -20.35 -29.81 4.85
C ALA A 9 -21.41 -28.79 4.38
N LEU A 10 -22.32 -28.38 5.26
CA LEU A 10 -23.46 -27.50 4.96
C LEU A 10 -23.54 -26.30 5.92
N VAL A 11 -22.38 -25.79 6.30
CA VAL A 11 -22.21 -24.37 6.65
C VAL A 11 -21.07 -23.80 5.80
N ALA A 12 -21.10 -24.10 4.50
CA ALA A 12 -20.53 -23.20 3.51
C ALA A 12 -21.41 -21.95 3.55
N PHE A 13 -21.07 -21.03 4.45
CA PHE A 13 -21.67 -19.71 4.58
C PHE A 13 -21.96 -19.12 3.19
N PRO A 14 -23.23 -18.98 2.77
CA PRO A 14 -23.58 -18.01 1.75
C PRO A 14 -23.74 -16.70 2.48
N SER A 15 -22.63 -16.12 2.89
CA SER A 15 -22.62 -14.82 3.54
C SER A 15 -21.43 -14.07 2.96
N GLY A 16 -21.69 -13.36 1.87
CA GLY A 16 -20.77 -12.42 1.21
C GLY A 16 -20.39 -11.23 2.08
N LEU A 17 -20.19 -11.44 3.38
CA LEU A 17 -19.39 -10.61 4.25
C LEU A 17 -17.96 -11.13 4.10
N LEU A 18 -17.28 -10.70 3.03
CA LEU A 18 -15.83 -10.63 3.10
C LEU A 18 -15.55 -9.72 4.30
N ALA A 19 -15.27 -10.30 5.45
CA ALA A 19 -14.66 -9.56 6.55
C ALA A 19 -13.47 -8.85 5.92
N SER A 20 -13.58 -7.53 5.80
CA SER A 20 -12.64 -6.71 5.08
C SER A 20 -11.29 -6.89 5.75
N SER A 21 -10.45 -7.77 5.20
CA SER A 21 -9.13 -8.02 5.74
C SER A 21 -8.27 -6.80 5.50
N VAL A 22 -7.64 -6.31 6.56
CA VAL A 22 -6.70 -5.19 6.45
C VAL A 22 -5.52 -5.65 5.61
N GLN A 23 -5.27 -4.94 4.51
CA GLN A 23 -4.13 -5.14 3.63
C GLN A 23 -3.09 -4.06 3.88
N VAL A 24 -1.86 -4.45 4.17
CA VAL A 24 -0.75 -3.52 4.31
C VAL A 24 -0.07 -3.36 2.96
N CYS A 25 -0.15 -2.16 2.39
CA CYS A 25 0.45 -1.83 1.10
C CYS A 25 1.96 -1.62 1.29
N LYS A 26 2.74 -2.70 1.21
CA LYS A 26 4.15 -2.68 1.57
C LYS A 26 5.05 -2.23 0.41
N SER A 27 4.86 -2.83 -0.77
CA SER A 27 5.76 -2.63 -1.91
C SER A 27 5.39 -1.41 -2.74
N TYR A 28 4.11 -1.12 -2.94
CA TYR A 28 3.67 0.10 -3.61
C TYR A 28 2.28 0.51 -3.17
N TYR A 29 1.98 1.79 -3.36
CA TYR A 29 0.67 2.41 -3.20
C TYR A 29 0.51 3.39 -4.37
N ILE A 30 -0.41 3.10 -5.29
CA ILE A 30 -0.57 3.87 -6.52
C ILE A 30 -2.07 4.11 -6.78
N PRO A 31 -2.54 5.36 -6.79
CA PRO A 31 -3.89 5.68 -7.20
C PRO A 31 -4.14 5.35 -8.67
N SER A 32 -5.28 4.70 -8.93
CA SER A 32 -5.80 4.47 -10.28
C SER A 32 -6.49 5.74 -10.77
N ILE A 33 -5.78 6.52 -11.58
CA ILE A 33 -6.34 7.75 -12.18
C ILE A 33 -7.04 7.50 -13.51
N THR A 34 -6.68 6.43 -14.22
CA THR A 34 -7.16 6.15 -15.59
C THR A 34 -8.08 4.95 -15.68
N LEU A 35 -7.70 3.82 -15.07
CA LEU A 35 -8.43 2.55 -15.25
C LEU A 35 -9.67 2.47 -14.37
N LYS A 36 -9.57 2.87 -13.10
CA LYS A 36 -10.67 2.84 -12.13
C LYS A 36 -10.52 3.99 -11.11
N PRO A 37 -10.93 5.22 -11.47
CA PRO A 37 -10.89 6.38 -10.56
C PRO A 37 -11.50 6.07 -9.19
N GLY A 38 -10.87 6.56 -8.13
CA GLY A 38 -11.30 6.31 -6.75
C GLY A 38 -10.81 4.99 -6.15
N TYR A 39 -9.90 4.28 -6.83
CA TYR A 39 -9.23 3.11 -6.30
C TYR A 39 -7.73 3.29 -6.18
N ILE A 40 -7.14 2.51 -5.28
CA ILE A 40 -5.71 2.36 -5.04
C ILE A 40 -5.31 0.94 -5.45
N TYR A 41 -4.23 0.85 -6.22
CA TYR A 41 -3.51 -0.39 -6.41
C TYR A 41 -2.39 -0.48 -5.39
N CYS A 42 -2.27 -1.64 -4.75
CA CYS A 42 -1.19 -1.85 -3.81
C CYS A 42 -0.76 -3.31 -3.75
N GLN A 43 0.46 -3.54 -3.26
CA GLN A 43 1.03 -4.88 -3.13
C GLN A 43 1.53 -5.12 -1.71
N THR A 44 1.23 -6.30 -1.17
CA THR A 44 1.65 -6.72 0.17
C THR A 44 3.08 -7.27 0.18
N ALA A 45 3.59 -7.55 1.38
CA ALA A 45 4.89 -8.20 1.56
C ALA A 45 4.99 -9.56 0.85
N GLU A 46 3.86 -10.25 0.69
CA GLU A 46 3.75 -11.56 0.03
C GLU A 46 3.61 -11.43 -1.50
N GLN A 47 3.88 -10.25 -2.05
CA GLN A 47 3.78 -9.93 -3.48
C GLN A 47 2.37 -10.09 -4.08
N LYS A 48 1.34 -10.15 -3.24
CA LYS A 48 -0.06 -10.20 -3.69
C LYS A 48 -0.55 -8.79 -4.02
N ASN A 49 -1.17 -8.64 -5.19
CA ASN A 49 -1.71 -7.38 -5.67
C ASN A 49 -3.18 -7.24 -5.25
N PHE A 50 -3.56 -6.04 -4.85
CA PHE A 50 -4.91 -5.72 -4.38
C PHE A 50 -5.42 -4.42 -4.97
N GLN A 51 -6.73 -4.35 -5.13
CA GLN A 51 -7.46 -3.14 -5.49
C GLN A 51 -8.30 -2.70 -4.30
N CYS A 52 -8.06 -1.50 -3.77
CA CYS A 52 -8.81 -1.00 -2.62
C CYS A 52 -9.50 0.32 -2.96
N PRO A 53 -10.73 0.60 -2.48
CA PRO A 53 -11.30 1.94 -2.54
C PRO A 53 -10.38 2.97 -1.87
N SER A 54 -10.20 4.17 -2.43
CA SER A 54 -9.24 5.14 -1.87
C SER A 54 -9.59 5.61 -0.46
N ASN A 55 -10.87 5.65 -0.13
CA ASN A 55 -11.38 5.98 1.21
C ASN A 55 -11.18 4.87 2.25
N SER A 56 -10.67 3.69 1.86
CA SER A 56 -10.45 2.57 2.78
C SER A 56 -9.00 2.47 3.29
N CYS A 57 -8.11 3.34 2.79
CA CYS A 57 -6.65 3.28 2.96
C CYS A 57 -6.09 4.12 4.13
N GLY A 58 -6.72 4.00 5.30
CA GLY A 58 -6.29 4.64 6.54
C GLY A 58 -6.48 6.17 6.57
N ASP A 59 -6.17 6.78 7.71
CA ASP A 59 -6.14 8.24 7.84
C ASP A 59 -4.88 8.78 7.15
N GLY A 60 -5.03 9.82 6.31
CA GLY A 60 -3.97 10.45 5.51
C GLY A 60 -2.81 11.00 6.36
N LYS A 61 -2.97 11.05 7.68
CA LYS A 61 -1.89 11.32 8.64
C LYS A 61 -0.75 10.30 8.59
N SER A 62 -0.99 9.08 8.09
CA SER A 62 0.08 8.10 7.83
C SER A 62 0.71 8.25 6.44
N HIS A 63 0.21 9.19 5.62
CA HIS A 63 0.64 9.38 4.24
C HIS A 63 1.78 10.39 4.15
N TYR A 64 2.80 10.23 4.99
CA TYR A 64 4.03 10.99 4.83
C TYR A 64 5.28 10.19 5.12
N PHE A 65 6.36 10.62 4.50
CA PHE A 65 7.72 10.16 4.77
C PHE A 65 8.58 11.34 5.19
N VAL A 66 9.60 11.08 5.99
CA VAL A 66 10.52 12.09 6.53
C VAL A 66 11.92 11.91 5.96
N ASN A 67 12.75 12.95 6.06
CA ASN A 67 14.13 12.95 5.57
C ASN A 67 14.24 12.52 4.09
N CYS A 68 13.26 12.89 3.27
CA CYS A 68 13.28 12.60 1.85
C CYS A 68 14.17 13.61 1.11
N ALA A 69 14.81 13.13 0.07
CA ALA A 69 15.60 13.91 -0.86
C ALA A 69 14.80 14.18 -2.14
N LYS A 70 14.68 15.45 -2.55
CA LYS A 70 14.00 15.81 -3.80
C LYS A 70 14.87 15.47 -5.00
N ARG A 71 14.27 14.94 -6.06
CA ARG A 71 14.94 14.75 -7.35
C ARG A 71 15.24 16.10 -7.99
N ILE A 72 16.50 16.32 -8.37
CA ILE A 72 17.01 17.57 -8.96
C ILE A 72 17.59 17.37 -10.37
N GLY A 73 17.51 16.15 -10.91
CA GLY A 73 17.95 15.80 -12.25
C GLY A 73 17.75 14.31 -12.48
N ASP A 74 18.35 13.78 -13.55
CA ASP A 74 18.29 12.34 -13.80
C ASP A 74 19.07 11.57 -12.77
N GLN A 75 18.33 10.81 -11.95
CA GLN A 75 18.84 10.00 -10.85
C GLN A 75 19.67 10.79 -9.80
N LYS A 76 19.61 12.12 -9.83
CA LYS A 76 20.27 13.00 -8.85
C LYS A 76 19.26 13.50 -7.84
N PHE A 77 19.63 13.38 -6.57
CA PHE A 77 18.83 13.80 -5.44
C PHE A 77 19.58 14.87 -4.64
N GLY A 78 18.83 15.85 -4.15
CA GLY A 78 19.33 16.84 -3.22
C GLY A 78 19.57 16.25 -1.81
N PRO A 79 19.87 17.09 -0.82
CA PRO A 79 20.01 16.63 0.56
C PRO A 79 18.68 16.08 1.13
N PRO A 80 18.71 14.99 1.93
CA PRO A 80 17.54 14.40 2.56
C PRO A 80 17.09 15.24 3.77
N LYS A 81 16.06 16.07 3.59
CA LYS A 81 15.57 16.98 4.65
C LYS A 81 14.08 17.32 4.56
N MET A 82 13.35 16.66 3.67
CA MET A 82 11.97 17.00 3.39
C MET A 82 11.01 15.99 4.03
N THR A 83 9.91 16.51 4.58
CA THR A 83 8.72 15.71 4.85
C THR A 83 7.86 15.72 3.60
N VAL A 84 7.53 14.54 3.09
CA VAL A 84 6.78 14.35 1.84
C VAL A 84 5.45 13.72 2.15
N TYR A 85 4.38 14.48 1.94
CA TYR A 85 3.02 13.94 1.94
C TYR A 85 2.77 13.30 0.56
N TYR A 86 2.81 11.98 0.51
CA TYR A 86 2.81 11.28 -0.77
C TYR A 86 1.39 11.09 -1.32
N MET A 87 1.29 11.18 -2.64
CA MET A 87 0.16 10.69 -3.42
C MET A 87 0.38 9.23 -3.84
N LYS A 88 1.62 8.83 -4.11
CA LYS A 88 2.02 7.46 -4.42
C LYS A 88 3.43 7.16 -3.96
N PHE A 89 3.74 5.88 -3.77
CA PHE A 89 5.11 5.42 -3.58
C PHE A 89 5.36 4.03 -4.15
N THR A 90 6.64 3.73 -4.35
CA THR A 90 7.18 2.40 -4.62
C THR A 90 8.38 2.17 -3.73
N ALA A 91 8.35 1.10 -2.94
CA ALA A 91 9.42 0.71 -2.05
C ALA A 91 10.47 -0.11 -2.81
N VAL A 92 11.73 0.15 -2.50
CA VAL A 92 12.90 -0.63 -2.90
C VAL A 92 13.62 -0.99 -1.61
N ASP A 93 12.91 -1.68 -0.71
CA ASP A 93 13.35 -1.91 0.67
C ASP A 93 14.69 -2.67 0.72
N ASP A 94 14.97 -3.56 -0.25
CA ASP A 94 16.27 -4.25 -0.39
C ASP A 94 17.45 -3.29 -0.62
N ALA A 95 17.18 -2.14 -1.23
CA ALA A 95 18.15 -1.06 -1.42
C ALA A 95 18.05 0.02 -0.33
N GLY A 96 17.20 -0.16 0.68
CA GLY A 96 17.07 0.73 1.83
C GLY A 96 16.38 2.06 1.54
N TYR A 97 15.53 2.14 0.51
CA TYR A 97 14.77 3.35 0.22
C TYR A 97 13.39 3.07 -0.38
N LEU A 98 12.57 4.11 -0.46
CA LEU A 98 11.38 4.16 -1.30
C LEU A 98 11.40 5.43 -2.15
N ASP A 99 10.78 5.36 -3.32
CA ASP A 99 10.52 6.50 -4.18
C ASP A 99 9.08 6.96 -3.98
N ALA A 100 8.89 8.24 -3.64
CA ALA A 100 7.60 8.85 -3.38
C ALA A 100 7.31 9.96 -4.40
N THR A 101 6.03 10.14 -4.74
CA THR A 101 5.54 11.29 -5.49
C THR A 101 4.51 12.03 -4.65
N ASP A 102 4.67 13.34 -4.47
CA ASP A 102 3.68 14.18 -3.78
C ASP A 102 2.49 14.55 -4.67
N TYR A 103 1.51 15.24 -4.10
CA TYR A 103 0.32 15.72 -4.81
C TYR A 103 0.60 16.77 -5.89
N TYR A 104 1.77 17.41 -5.86
CA TYR A 104 2.20 18.40 -6.84
C TYR A 104 3.07 17.78 -7.95
N GLY A 105 3.24 16.46 -7.96
CA GLY A 105 4.06 15.73 -8.93
C GLY A 105 5.56 15.76 -8.62
N GLY A 106 5.97 16.29 -7.47
CA GLY A 106 7.35 16.26 -6.99
C GLY A 106 7.80 14.82 -6.75
N SER A 107 9.00 14.47 -7.22
CA SER A 107 9.60 13.14 -7.03
C SER A 107 10.67 13.17 -5.94
N PHE A 108 10.61 12.20 -5.03
CA PHE A 108 11.46 12.14 -3.85
C PHE A 108 11.94 10.73 -3.59
N ARG A 109 13.11 10.61 -2.97
CA ARG A 109 13.62 9.36 -2.42
C ARG A 109 13.71 9.48 -0.91
N CYS A 110 13.11 8.54 -0.21
CA CYS A 110 13.07 8.53 1.25
C CYS A 110 13.79 7.26 1.76
N PRO A 111 14.75 7.39 2.69
CA PRO A 111 15.45 6.23 3.24
C PRO A 111 14.49 5.37 4.08
N THR A 112 14.65 4.05 4.05
CA THR A 112 13.84 3.09 4.83
C THR A 112 14.69 2.28 5.82
N ASP A 113 15.97 2.66 6.00
CA ASP A 113 16.89 2.04 6.94
C ASP A 113 16.43 2.16 8.42
N SER A 114 17.15 1.50 9.32
CA SER A 114 16.86 1.48 10.76
C SER A 114 16.98 2.86 11.44
N GLY A 115 17.67 3.82 10.81
CA GLY A 115 17.69 5.23 11.25
C GLY A 115 16.41 5.99 10.91
N HIS A 116 15.53 5.42 10.10
CA HIS A 116 14.29 6.04 9.62
C HIS A 116 13.05 5.14 9.84
N PRO A 117 12.76 4.70 11.09
CA PRO A 117 11.69 3.75 11.38
C PRO A 117 10.31 4.25 10.96
N HIS A 118 10.09 5.58 10.96
CA HIS A 118 8.85 6.17 10.46
C HIS A 118 8.62 5.83 8.98
N ASN A 119 9.67 5.83 8.17
CA ASN A 119 9.58 5.51 6.75
C ASN A 119 9.38 4.02 6.48
N GLN A 120 9.22 3.19 7.51
CA GLN A 120 8.80 1.78 7.40
C GLN A 120 7.30 1.61 7.64
N ILE A 121 6.61 2.66 8.13
CA ILE A 121 5.16 2.66 8.27
C ILE A 121 4.56 2.67 6.85
N ARG A 122 3.56 1.82 6.64
CA ARG A 122 2.90 1.60 5.35
C ARG A 122 1.39 1.79 5.50
N PRO A 123 0.70 2.33 4.48
CA PRO A 123 -0.72 2.52 4.56
C PRO A 123 -1.43 1.17 4.64
N GLN A 124 -2.49 1.16 5.43
CA GLN A 124 -3.35 0.00 5.64
C GLN A 124 -4.67 0.26 4.93
N CYS A 125 -5.06 -0.64 4.04
CA CYS A 125 -6.30 -0.56 3.28
C CYS A 125 -7.27 -1.66 3.66
N THR A 126 -8.56 -1.35 3.59
CA THR A 126 -9.66 -2.27 3.87
C THR A 126 -10.50 -2.47 2.60
N SER A 127 -11.39 -3.46 2.60
CA SER A 127 -12.34 -3.74 1.50
C SER A 127 -11.65 -3.92 0.15
N CYS A 128 -10.49 -4.58 0.16
CA CYS A 128 -9.66 -4.77 -1.01
C CYS A 128 -10.06 -6.02 -1.80
N ASP A 129 -10.08 -5.92 -3.13
CA ASP A 129 -10.26 -7.07 -4.02
C ASP A 129 -8.89 -7.68 -4.40
N PRO A 130 -8.63 -8.96 -4.07
CA PRO A 130 -7.40 -9.66 -4.44
C PRO A 130 -7.34 -10.11 -5.91
N ARG A 131 -8.43 -10.01 -6.68
CA ARG A 131 -8.52 -10.58 -8.05
C ARG A 131 -7.81 -9.74 -9.12
N ILE A 132 -6.77 -8.99 -8.77
CA ILE A 132 -5.83 -8.44 -9.75
C ILE A 132 -4.75 -9.50 -10.03
N GLY A 133 -5.13 -10.53 -10.79
CA GLY A 133 -4.26 -11.61 -11.23
C GLY A 133 -4.65 -12.08 -12.61
#